data_AF-A0A7J2RGH0-F1
#
_entry.id   AF-A0A7J2RGH0-F1
#
_cell.length_a   1.000
_cell.length_b   1.000
_cell.length_c   1.000
_cell.angle_alpha   90.00
_cell.angle_beta   90.00
_cell.angle_gamma   90.00
#
_symmetry.space_group_name_H-M   'P 1'
#
loop_
_entity.id
_entity.type
_entity.pdbx_description
1 polymer ?
#
loop_
_entity_poly.entity_id
_entity_poly.type
_entity_poly.pdbx_seq_one_letter_code
_entity_poly.pdbx_strand_id
1 'polypeptide(L)' 'MNGHPVKYLFYESNKKSIVTIPRAILEANNFNWDHKEEINLVVKTIDGQKGIFLYKKDKIEKRKK' A
#
# COMPACT_ATOMS: atom_id res chain seq x y z
N MET A 1 5.97 8.94 13.77
CA MET A 1 5.97 7.79 12.85
C MET A 1 7.38 7.24 12.78
N ASN A 2 7.59 5.97 13.13
CA ASN A 2 8.84 5.27 12.85
C ASN A 2 8.81 4.82 11.39
N GLY A 3 9.39 5.60 10.50
CA GLY A 3 9.42 5.31 9.06
C GLY A 3 10.63 4.45 8.69
N HIS A 4 10.45 3.53 7.75
CA HIS A 4 11.57 2.86 7.08
C HIS A 4 11.85 3.55 5.74
N PRO A 5 13.11 3.86 5.40
CA PRO A 5 13.43 4.38 4.08
C PRO A 5 13.11 3.32 3.02
N VAL A 6 12.29 3.69 2.04
CA VAL A 6 11.93 2.83 0.91
C VAL A 6 12.39 3.46 -0.40
N LYS A 7 12.70 2.62 -1.39
CA LYS A 7 13.11 3.10 -2.72
C LYS A 7 11.89 3.31 -3.60
N TYR A 8 11.85 4.47 -4.24
CA TYR A 8 10.99 4.77 -5.39
C TYR A 8 11.79 4.54 -6.67
N LEU A 9 11.24 3.72 -7.57
CA LEU A 9 11.84 3.40 -8.85
C LEU A 9 10.90 3.86 -9.96
N PHE A 10 11.43 4.61 -10.92
CA PHE A 10 10.72 4.98 -12.14
C PHE A 10 11.39 4.32 -13.35
N TYR A 11 10.61 3.56 -14.11
CA TYR A 11 11.07 2.87 -15.31
C TYR A 11 10.64 3.66 -16.54
N GLU A 12 11.59 4.37 -17.16
CA GLU A 12 11.35 5.17 -18.36
C GLU A 12 10.77 4.37 -19.54
N SER A 13 11.17 3.09 -19.65
CA SER A 13 10.79 2.21 -20.76
C SER A 13 9.30 1.90 -20.83
N ASN A 14 8.60 1.87 -19.70
CA ASN A 14 7.18 1.55 -19.63
C ASN A 14 6.37 2.58 -18.83
N LYS A 15 7.02 3.69 -18.44
CA LYS A 15 6.45 4.78 -17.63
C LYS A 15 5.79 4.30 -16.34
N LYS A 16 6.26 3.18 -15.77
CA LYS A 16 5.76 2.64 -14.49
C LYS A 16 6.61 3.13 -13.34
N SER A 17 5.92 3.44 -12.25
CA SER A 17 6.54 3.73 -10.96
C SER A 17 6.29 2.57 -9.99
N ILE A 18 7.30 2.23 -9.19
CA ILE A 18 7.22 1.20 -8.17
C ILE A 18 7.79 1.76 -6.86
N VAL A 19 7.07 1.54 -5.76
CA VAL A 19 7.58 1.72 -4.41
C VAL A 19 7.77 0.33 -3.81
N THR A 20 8.95 0.07 -3.26
CA THR A 20 9.22 -1.20 -2.58
C THR A 20 8.59 -1.19 -1.19
N ILE A 21 7.76 -2.17 -0.88
CA ILE A 21 7.23 -2.41 0.47
C ILE A 21 8.02 -3.57 1.08
N PRO A 22 8.88 -3.34 2.08
CA PRO A 22 9.62 -4.42 2.73
C PRO A 22 8.67 -5.47 3.30
N ARG A 23 8.96 -6.76 3.04
CA ARG A 23 8.10 -7.86 3.50
C ARG A 23 7.94 -7.87 5.03
N ALA A 24 8.98 -7.50 5.77
CA ALA A 24 8.96 -7.37 7.22
C ALA A 24 7.89 -6.39 7.74
N ILE A 25 7.55 -5.32 6.99
CA ILE A 25 6.47 -4.40 7.38
C ILE A 25 5.12 -5.09 7.26
N LEU A 26 4.92 -5.91 6.23
CA LEU A 26 3.68 -6.67 6.04
C LEU A 26 3.53 -7.72 7.15
N GLU A 27 4.60 -8.45 7.45
CA GLU A 27 4.62 -9.48 8.51
C GLU A 27 4.38 -8.89 9.90
N ALA A 28 5.08 -7.80 10.25
CA ALA A 28 4.92 -7.15 11.56
C ALA A 28 3.52 -6.56 11.80
N ASN A 29 2.77 -6.28 10.73
CA ASN A 29 1.41 -5.74 10.80
C ASN A 29 0.33 -6.78 10.45
N ASN A 30 0.68 -8.08 10.36
CA ASN A 30 -0.23 -9.16 9.98
C ASN A 30 -0.98 -8.91 8.65
N PHE A 31 -0.37 -8.21 7.71
CA PHE A 31 -0.93 -8.00 6.38
C PHE A 31 -0.68 -9.24 5.51
N ASN A 32 -1.74 -10.01 5.26
CA ASN A 32 -1.71 -11.14 4.34
C ASN A 32 -1.88 -10.69 2.87
N TRP A 33 -0.91 -9.90 2.40
CA TRP A 33 -0.84 -9.48 1.00
C TRP A 33 0.03 -10.45 0.22
N ASP A 34 -0.53 -11.05 -0.81
CA ASP A 34 0.17 -12.01 -1.68
C ASP A 34 0.70 -11.32 -2.94
N HIS A 35 1.65 -11.97 -3.60
CA HIS A 35 2.21 -11.52 -4.86
C HIS A 35 1.12 -11.40 -5.93
N LYS A 36 1.18 -10.31 -6.73
CA LYS A 36 0.21 -9.95 -7.78
C LYS A 36 -1.20 -9.59 -7.31
N GLU A 37 -1.44 -9.51 -6.00
CA GLU A 37 -2.71 -8.97 -5.52
C GLU A 37 -2.84 -7.47 -5.83
N GLU A 38 -4.07 -7.04 -6.09
CA GLU A 38 -4.37 -5.64 -6.31
C GLU A 38 -4.42 -4.90 -4.96
N ILE A 39 -3.51 -3.96 -4.79
CA ILE A 39 -3.44 -3.08 -3.62
C ILE A 39 -3.86 -1.68 -4.06
N ASN A 40 -4.82 -1.11 -3.35
CA ASN A 40 -5.33 0.22 -3.63
C ASN A 40 -4.46 1.26 -2.93
N LEU A 41 -4.20 2.38 -3.62
CA LEU A 41 -3.46 3.52 -3.10
C LEU A 41 -4.40 4.73 -3.01
N VAL A 42 -4.37 5.42 -1.88
CA VAL A 42 -5.08 6.69 -1.70
C VAL A 42 -4.21 7.72 -0.99
N VAL A 43 -4.33 8.98 -1.39
CA VAL A 43 -3.71 10.11 -0.71
C VAL A 43 -4.73 10.73 0.23
N LYS A 44 -4.43 10.78 1.53
CA LYS A 44 -5.32 11.36 2.55
C LYS A 44 -4.51 12.16 3.56
N THR A 45 -5.22 12.99 4.32
CA THR A 45 -4.67 13.66 5.50
C THR A 45 -5.29 13.02 6.74
N ILE A 46 -4.46 12.56 7.66
CA ILE A 46 -4.88 12.01 8.97
C ILE A 46 -4.05 12.73 10.03
N ASP A 47 -4.71 13.22 11.09
CA ASP A 47 -4.08 13.98 12.18
C ASP A 47 -3.18 15.14 11.69
N GLY A 48 -3.65 15.87 10.67
CA GLY A 48 -2.94 17.00 10.07
C GLY A 48 -1.78 16.62 9.15
N GLN A 49 -1.46 15.33 8.99
CA GLN A 49 -0.34 14.87 8.15
C GLN A 49 -0.86 14.25 6.85
N LYS A 50 -0.36 14.76 5.72
CA LYS A 50 -0.67 14.21 4.39
C LYS A 50 0.18 12.97 4.14
N GLY A 51 -0.46 11.86 3.80
CA GLY A 51 0.21 10.57 3.60
C GLY A 51 -0.35 9.79 2.42
N ILE A 52 0.43 8.78 2.01
CA ILE A 52 0.03 7.73 1.08
C ILE A 52 -0.43 6.55 1.92
N PHE A 53 -1.64 6.07 1.66
CA PHE A 53 -2.22 4.94 2.36
C PHE A 53 -2.51 3.83 1.37
N LEU A 54 -2.12 2.61 1.76
CA LEU A 54 -2.32 1.40 1.00
C LEU A 54 -3.34 0.53 1.71
N TYR A 55 -4.27 -0.05 0.96
CA TYR A 55 -5.26 -0.97 1.52
C TYR A 55 -5.66 -2.01 0.49
N LYS A 56 -6.00 -3.21 0.98
CA LYS A 56 -6.67 -4.22 0.17
C LYS A 56 -8.16 -3.91 0.24
N LYS A 57 -8.82 -3.82 -0.91
CA LYS A 57 -10.27 -3.74 -0.93
C LYS A 57 -10.76 -5.13 -0.56
N ASP A 58 -11.23 -5.32 0.67
CA ASP A 58 -11.94 -6.55 0.99
C ASP A 58 -13.07 -6.69 -0.02
N LYS A 59 -13.26 -7.90 -0.56
CA LYS A 59 -14.50 -8.20 -1.28
C LYS A 59 -15.61 -7.93 -0.27
N ILE A 60 -16.23 -6.76 -0.39
CA ILE A 60 -17.48 -6.47 0.28
C ILE A 60 -18.46 -7.48 -0.34
N GLU A 61 -18.55 -8.66 0.25
CA GLU A 61 -19.81 -9.39 0.23
C GLU A 61 -20.81 -8.36 0.72
N LYS A 62 -21.71 -7.95 -0.18
CA LYS A 62 -22.84 -7.12 0.16
C LYS A 62 -23.62 -7.87 1.24
N ARG A 63 -23.26 -7.68 2.52
CA ARG A 63 -24.15 -7.95 3.63
C ARG A 63 -25.23 -6.88 3.54
N LYS A 64 -26.20 -7.15 2.66
CA LYS A 64 -27.53 -6.59 2.77
C LYS A 64 -28.01 -6.93 4.17
N LYS A 65 -28.18 -5.93 5.01
CA LYS A 65 -29.09 -5.99 6.14
C LYS A 65 -29.87 -4.70 6.16
#